data_AF-A0A8B7E8U6-F1
#
_entry.id   AF-A0A8B7E8U6-F1
#
_cell.length_a   1.000
_cell.length_b   1.000
_cell.length_c   1.000
_cell.angle_alpha   90.00
_cell.angle_beta   90.00
_cell.angle_gamma   90.00
#
_symmetry.space_group_name_H-M   'P 1'
#
loop_
_entity.id
_entity.type
_entity.pdbx_description
1 polymer ?
#
loop_
_entity_poly.entity_id
_entity_poly.type
_entity_poly.pdbx_seq_one_letter_code
_entity_poly.pdbx_strand_id
1 'polypeptide(L)'
;DSSINYESSSNIPKNCEILLKSIGHPNISHSKIEGKIASASGFWLKCWEIIDQLSTQHLKVMLEALDKMSISAIQDASPPIKQIQTAVKNYLLGSKSSNEILTKVEMVLNITKKLFEIQWKEDKEIVKKELKIMLSSLICVLSADLPDYSRIIKSILETMDNLDKPWAIIETLQPTQSSTFSIEMAAEGSSWQNVNISWLANVKYFQPALLPVMNVPSDKSSGIYTSAKEYFETVIQLWIGLTFIDGNANLNPKCHHKFKGKECGQ
;
A
#
# COMPACT_ATOMS: atom_id res chain seq x y z
N ASP A 1 -27.04 -21.68 -23.41
CA ASP A 1 -26.61 -22.69 -22.44
C ASP A 1 -25.11 -22.93 -22.49
N SER A 2 -24.37 -22.21 -21.65
CA SER A 2 -22.95 -22.44 -21.40
C SER A 2 -22.76 -22.55 -19.89
N SER A 3 -23.24 -23.67 -19.35
CA SER A 3 -23.01 -24.07 -17.97
C SER A 3 -21.51 -24.31 -17.79
N ILE A 4 -20.88 -23.47 -16.97
CA ILE A 4 -19.48 -23.63 -16.57
C ILE A 4 -19.37 -24.96 -15.84
N ASN A 5 -18.64 -25.91 -16.42
CA ASN A 5 -18.37 -27.21 -15.81
C ASN A 5 -17.37 -27.01 -14.68
N TYR A 6 -17.87 -26.99 -13.44
CA TYR A 6 -17.03 -27.04 -12.25
C TYR A 6 -16.58 -28.48 -12.06
N GLU A 7 -15.36 -28.81 -12.46
CA GLU A 7 -14.71 -30.06 -12.02
C GLU A 7 -14.67 -30.06 -10.49
N SER A 8 -15.30 -31.06 -9.87
CA SER A 8 -15.39 -31.18 -8.42
C SER A 8 -14.02 -31.53 -7.83
N SER A 9 -13.21 -30.52 -7.52
CA SER A 9 -11.98 -30.71 -6.74
C SER A 9 -12.34 -30.91 -5.27
N SER A 10 -11.97 -32.07 -4.74
CA SER A 10 -12.52 -32.75 -3.56
C SER A 10 -12.21 -32.17 -2.17
N ASN A 11 -12.01 -30.86 -2.00
CA ASN A 11 -11.84 -30.28 -0.65
C ASN A 11 -12.28 -28.81 -0.47
N ILE A 12 -13.01 -28.24 -1.44
CA ILE A 12 -13.52 -26.88 -1.30
C ILE A 12 -14.75 -26.89 -0.39
N PRO A 13 -14.85 -26.05 0.66
CA PRO A 13 -16.06 -25.91 1.44
C PRO A 13 -17.25 -25.58 0.54
N LYS A 14 -18.36 -26.31 0.69
CA LYS A 14 -19.57 -26.13 -0.15
C LYS A 14 -20.04 -24.68 -0.24
N ASN A 15 -19.89 -23.91 0.84
CA ASN A 15 -20.26 -22.49 0.88
C ASN A 15 -19.37 -21.62 -0.02
N CYS A 16 -18.07 -21.95 -0.13
CA CYS A 16 -17.17 -21.30 -1.09
C CYS A 16 -17.54 -21.67 -2.53
N GLU A 17 -17.84 -22.94 -2.79
CA GLU A 17 -18.24 -23.37 -4.13
C GLU A 17 -19.54 -22.69 -4.59
N ILE A 18 -20.53 -22.56 -3.69
CA ILE A 18 -21.79 -21.84 -3.96
C ILE A 18 -21.50 -20.36 -4.26
N LEU A 19 -20.67 -19.70 -3.45
CA LEU A 19 -20.32 -18.30 -3.66
C LEU A 19 -19.60 -18.10 -5.00
N LEU A 20 -18.58 -18.91 -5.30
CA LEU A 20 -17.80 -18.85 -6.54
C LEU A 20 -18.68 -19.10 -7.77
N LYS A 21 -19.57 -20.09 -7.72
CA LYS A 21 -20.59 -20.32 -8.76
C LYS A 21 -21.47 -19.09 -8.96
N SER A 22 -21.89 -18.48 -7.87
CA SER A 22 -22.82 -17.34 -7.90
C SER A 22 -22.20 -16.07 -8.50
N ILE A 23 -20.90 -15.83 -8.32
CA ILE A 23 -20.17 -14.66 -8.85
C ILE A 23 -19.48 -14.94 -10.19
N GLY A 24 -19.24 -16.22 -10.52
CA GLY A 24 -18.63 -16.67 -11.77
C GLY A 24 -19.58 -16.76 -12.97
N HIS A 25 -20.85 -16.35 -12.82
CA HIS A 25 -21.79 -16.35 -13.94
C HIS A 25 -21.37 -15.33 -15.03
N PRO A 26 -21.36 -15.72 -16.31
CA PRO A 26 -21.09 -14.79 -17.40
C PRO A 26 -22.14 -13.67 -17.39
N ASN A 27 -21.69 -12.43 -17.57
CA ASN A 27 -22.51 -11.21 -17.58
C ASN A 27 -23.17 -10.79 -16.26
N ILE A 28 -22.65 -11.24 -15.11
CA ILE A 28 -23.06 -10.66 -13.83
C ILE A 28 -22.59 -9.19 -13.74
N SER A 29 -23.49 -8.29 -13.30
CA SER A 29 -23.16 -6.87 -13.13
C SER A 29 -22.26 -6.64 -11.92
N HIS A 30 -21.44 -5.59 -11.95
CA HIS A 30 -20.52 -5.25 -10.84
C HIS A 30 -21.27 -5.13 -9.51
N SER A 31 -22.40 -4.43 -9.49
CA SER A 31 -23.27 -4.28 -8.30
C SER A 31 -23.80 -5.59 -7.74
N LYS A 32 -24.03 -6.61 -8.60
CA LYS A 32 -24.48 -7.94 -8.15
C LYS A 32 -23.33 -8.75 -7.55
N ILE A 33 -22.12 -8.61 -8.08
CA ILE A 33 -20.92 -9.22 -7.47
C ILE A 33 -20.73 -8.64 -6.07
N GLU A 34 -20.73 -7.32 -5.94
CA GLU A 34 -20.56 -6.63 -4.67
C GLU A 34 -21.65 -7.01 -3.66
N GLY A 35 -22.93 -7.00 -4.06
CA GLY A 35 -24.02 -7.39 -3.17
C GLY A 35 -23.91 -8.85 -2.69
N LYS A 36 -23.47 -9.77 -3.56
CA LYS A 36 -23.25 -11.18 -3.19
C LYS A 36 -22.06 -11.35 -2.24
N ILE A 37 -20.97 -10.62 -2.46
CA ILE A 37 -19.80 -10.64 -1.59
C ILE A 37 -20.11 -9.98 -0.24
N ALA A 38 -20.82 -8.86 -0.22
CA ALA A 38 -21.23 -8.18 1.00
C ALA A 38 -22.16 -9.04 1.87
N SER A 39 -23.15 -9.71 1.25
CA SER A 39 -24.06 -10.63 1.95
C SER A 39 -23.40 -11.94 2.42
N ALA A 40 -22.24 -12.30 1.85
CA ALA A 40 -21.50 -13.51 2.17
C ALA A 40 -20.03 -13.22 2.55
N SER A 41 -19.76 -12.08 3.20
CA SER A 41 -18.40 -11.58 3.44
C SER A 41 -17.52 -12.56 4.23
N GLY A 42 -18.10 -13.25 5.22
CA GLY A 42 -17.41 -14.28 5.99
C GLY A 42 -17.04 -15.52 5.15
N PHE A 43 -17.84 -15.87 4.15
CA PHE A 43 -17.50 -16.95 3.22
C PHE A 43 -16.48 -16.51 2.20
N TRP A 44 -16.59 -15.27 1.70
CA TRP A 44 -15.62 -14.66 0.81
C TRP A 44 -14.20 -14.73 1.38
N LEU A 45 -14.01 -14.27 2.63
CA LEU A 45 -12.71 -14.31 3.30
C LEU A 45 -12.20 -15.75 3.50
N LYS A 46 -13.07 -16.70 3.86
CA LYS A 46 -12.70 -18.12 3.96
C LYS A 46 -12.23 -18.72 2.64
N CYS A 47 -12.75 -18.25 1.50
CA CYS A 47 -12.26 -18.72 0.20
C CYS A 47 -10.84 -18.25 -0.08
N TRP A 48 -10.44 -17.08 0.43
CA TRP A 48 -9.05 -16.59 0.35
C TRP A 48 -8.10 -17.36 1.26
N GLU A 49 -8.57 -17.92 2.37
CA GLU A 49 -7.74 -18.75 3.27
C GLU A 49 -7.31 -20.08 2.64
N ILE A 50 -8.09 -20.61 1.71
CA ILE A 50 -7.84 -21.90 1.03
C ILE A 50 -7.30 -21.75 -0.38
N ILE A 51 -6.70 -20.60 -0.70
CA ILE A 51 -6.27 -20.23 -2.06
C ILE A 51 -5.37 -21.26 -2.73
N ASP A 52 -4.54 -21.96 -1.96
CA ASP A 52 -3.62 -23.00 -2.44
C ASP A 52 -4.33 -24.28 -2.91
N GLN A 53 -5.58 -24.47 -2.51
CA GLN A 53 -6.40 -25.64 -2.85
C GLN A 53 -7.33 -25.36 -4.04
N LEU A 54 -7.42 -24.11 -4.49
CA LEU A 54 -8.32 -23.70 -5.55
C LEU A 54 -7.73 -23.97 -6.94
N SER A 55 -8.55 -24.49 -7.84
CA SER A 55 -8.17 -24.64 -9.25
C SER A 55 -8.00 -23.29 -9.94
N THR A 56 -7.26 -23.26 -11.06
CA THR A 56 -7.03 -22.04 -11.86
C THR A 56 -8.33 -21.33 -12.26
N GLN A 57 -9.42 -22.08 -12.47
CA GLN A 57 -10.73 -21.51 -12.80
C GLN A 57 -11.38 -20.81 -11.61
N HIS A 58 -11.24 -21.35 -10.40
CA HIS A 58 -11.71 -20.70 -9.18
C HIS A 58 -10.90 -19.42 -8.89
N LEU A 59 -9.58 -19.48 -9.05
CA LEU A 59 -8.69 -18.33 -8.91
C LEU A 59 -9.06 -17.22 -9.91
N LYS A 60 -9.37 -17.59 -11.17
CA LYS A 60 -9.86 -16.66 -12.18
C LYS A 60 -11.10 -15.91 -11.69
N VAL A 61 -12.09 -16.64 -11.20
CA VAL A 61 -13.36 -16.04 -10.72
C VAL A 61 -13.13 -15.09 -9.55
N MET A 62 -12.24 -15.44 -8.62
CA MET A 62 -11.92 -14.57 -7.47
C MET A 62 -11.19 -13.29 -7.89
N LEU A 63 -10.22 -13.40 -8.79
CA LEU A 63 -9.49 -12.25 -9.32
C LEU A 63 -10.39 -11.37 -10.20
N GLU A 64 -11.23 -11.95 -11.06
CA GLU A 64 -12.23 -11.20 -11.83
C GLU A 64 -13.25 -10.49 -10.94
N ALA A 65 -13.62 -11.09 -9.81
CA ALA A 65 -14.48 -10.43 -8.84
C ALA A 65 -13.80 -9.20 -8.24
N LEU A 66 -12.54 -9.32 -7.79
CA LEU A 66 -11.74 -8.18 -7.33
C LEU A 66 -11.60 -7.10 -8.41
N ASP A 67 -11.35 -7.50 -9.66
CA ASP A 67 -11.20 -6.60 -10.79
C ASP A 67 -12.49 -5.81 -11.07
N LYS A 68 -13.66 -6.41 -10.83
CA LYS A 68 -14.97 -5.77 -11.08
C LYS A 68 -15.50 -4.97 -9.89
N MET A 69 -15.03 -5.24 -8.69
CA MET A 69 -15.44 -4.51 -7.48
C MET A 69 -14.90 -3.08 -7.46
N SER A 70 -15.68 -2.19 -6.85
CA SER A 70 -15.25 -0.85 -6.45
C SER A 70 -14.26 -0.90 -5.29
N ILE A 71 -13.43 0.13 -5.18
CA ILE A 71 -12.41 0.24 -4.11
C ILE A 71 -13.06 0.16 -2.73
N SER A 72 -14.21 0.81 -2.53
CA SER A 72 -14.98 0.75 -1.28
C SER A 72 -15.45 -0.67 -0.95
N ALA A 73 -15.94 -1.42 -1.94
CA ALA A 73 -16.39 -2.80 -1.71
C ALA A 73 -15.21 -3.73 -1.36
N ILE A 74 -14.03 -3.51 -1.96
CA ILE A 74 -12.83 -4.26 -1.60
C ILE A 74 -12.36 -3.85 -0.20
N GLN A 75 -12.43 -2.57 0.16
CA GLN A 75 -12.07 -2.07 1.50
C GLN A 75 -12.87 -2.77 2.62
N ASP A 76 -14.19 -2.95 2.42
CA ASP A 76 -15.08 -3.56 3.40
C ASP A 76 -14.86 -5.07 3.56
N ALA A 77 -14.51 -5.76 2.48
CA ALA A 77 -14.31 -7.20 2.42
C ALA A 77 -12.88 -7.58 2.02
N SER A 78 -11.89 -6.80 2.50
CA SER A 78 -10.51 -6.89 2.04
C SER A 78 -9.86 -8.20 2.48
N PRO A 79 -9.48 -9.09 1.53
CA PRO A 79 -8.70 -10.27 1.86
C PRO A 79 -7.25 -9.88 2.12
N PRO A 80 -6.50 -10.62 2.96
CA PRO A 80 -5.15 -10.19 3.30
C PRO A 80 -4.22 -10.26 2.08
N ILE A 81 -3.30 -9.30 1.98
CA ILE A 81 -2.55 -9.01 0.75
C ILE A 81 -1.74 -10.22 0.28
N LYS A 82 -1.23 -11.02 1.23
CA LYS A 82 -0.45 -12.23 0.96
C LYS A 82 -1.26 -13.29 0.22
N GLN A 83 -2.53 -13.48 0.58
CA GLN A 83 -3.42 -14.43 -0.09
C GLN A 83 -3.72 -13.99 -1.52
N ILE A 84 -3.87 -12.68 -1.75
CA ILE A 84 -4.01 -12.12 -3.11
C ILE A 84 -2.74 -12.37 -3.93
N GLN A 85 -1.57 -12.12 -3.35
CA GLN A 85 -0.28 -12.37 -3.99
C GLN A 85 -0.12 -13.85 -4.39
N THR A 86 -0.47 -14.77 -3.50
CA THR A 86 -0.46 -16.21 -3.79
C THR A 86 -1.45 -16.58 -4.91
N ALA A 87 -2.67 -16.02 -4.88
CA ALA A 87 -3.67 -16.23 -5.93
C ALA A 87 -3.16 -15.81 -7.30
N VAL A 88 -2.57 -14.62 -7.39
CA VAL A 88 -1.97 -14.06 -8.60
C VAL A 88 -0.87 -14.99 -9.12
N LYS A 89 0.05 -15.41 -8.25
CA LYS A 89 1.14 -16.31 -8.61
C LYS A 89 0.61 -17.63 -9.19
N ASN A 90 -0.33 -18.28 -8.50
CA ASN A 90 -0.89 -19.56 -8.91
C ASN A 90 -1.70 -19.42 -10.22
N TYR A 91 -2.41 -18.31 -10.38
CA TYR A 91 -3.20 -18.03 -11.58
C TYR A 91 -2.35 -17.80 -12.84
N LEU A 92 -1.22 -17.11 -12.69
CA LEU A 92 -0.28 -16.83 -13.77
C LEU A 92 0.46 -18.08 -14.27
N LEU A 93 0.80 -19.02 -13.37
CA LEU A 93 1.50 -20.27 -13.69
C LEU A 93 0.70 -21.21 -14.63
N GLY A 94 -0.63 -21.09 -14.67
CA GLY A 94 -1.51 -21.97 -15.45
C GLY A 94 -1.78 -21.56 -16.90
N SER A 95 -0.90 -20.79 -17.56
CA SER A 95 -1.17 -20.17 -18.87
C SER A 95 -0.45 -20.89 -20.02
N LYS A 96 -1.14 -21.14 -21.15
CA LYS A 96 -0.57 -21.90 -22.29
C LYS A 96 -0.46 -21.12 -23.59
N SER A 97 -1.17 -19.99 -23.74
CA SER A 97 -1.16 -19.17 -24.96
C SER A 97 -0.85 -17.70 -24.70
N SER A 98 -0.22 -17.04 -25.67
CA SER A 98 0.21 -15.63 -25.58
C SER A 98 -0.95 -14.64 -25.36
N ASN A 99 -2.10 -14.86 -26.00
CA ASN A 99 -3.28 -14.01 -25.84
C ASN A 99 -3.89 -14.16 -24.45
N GLU A 100 -3.96 -15.38 -23.91
CA GLU A 100 -4.44 -15.59 -22.55
C GLU A 100 -3.50 -14.97 -21.52
N ILE A 101 -2.19 -15.05 -21.72
CA ILE A 101 -1.19 -14.38 -20.86
C ILE A 101 -1.45 -12.88 -20.81
N LEU A 102 -1.69 -12.25 -21.96
CA LEU A 102 -1.94 -10.82 -22.05
C LEU A 102 -3.16 -10.40 -21.22
N THR A 103 -4.31 -11.05 -21.44
CA THR A 103 -5.55 -10.74 -20.71
C THR A 103 -5.40 -10.98 -19.22
N LYS A 104 -4.70 -12.05 -18.82
CA LYS A 104 -4.41 -12.33 -17.40
C LYS A 104 -3.58 -11.22 -16.77
N VAL A 105 -2.53 -10.78 -17.46
CA VAL A 105 -1.62 -9.75 -16.95
C VAL A 105 -2.32 -8.40 -16.83
N GLU A 106 -3.12 -8.01 -17.83
CA GLU A 106 -3.88 -6.74 -17.79
C GLU A 106 -4.86 -6.72 -16.62
N MET A 107 -5.60 -7.80 -16.41
CA MET A 107 -6.51 -7.94 -15.26
C MET A 107 -5.75 -7.83 -13.93
N VAL A 108 -4.66 -8.57 -13.76
CA VAL A 108 -3.88 -8.51 -12.51
C VAL A 108 -3.25 -7.13 -12.30
N LEU A 109 -2.79 -6.47 -13.36
CA LEU A 109 -2.28 -5.10 -13.26
C LEU A 109 -3.38 -4.13 -12.79
N ASN A 110 -4.60 -4.25 -13.30
CA ASN A 110 -5.72 -3.42 -12.88
C ASN A 110 -6.12 -3.68 -11.41
N ILE A 111 -6.18 -4.95 -10.99
CA ILE A 111 -6.36 -5.32 -9.59
C ILE A 111 -5.26 -4.67 -8.75
N THR A 112 -4.00 -4.83 -9.14
CA THR A 112 -2.86 -4.30 -8.39
C THR A 112 -2.99 -2.79 -8.22
N LYS A 113 -3.34 -2.05 -9.29
CA LYS A 113 -3.61 -0.59 -9.25
C LYS A 113 -4.70 -0.24 -8.23
N LYS A 114 -5.81 -0.97 -8.20
CA LYS A 114 -6.87 -0.77 -7.18
C LYS A 114 -6.36 -1.04 -5.75
N LEU A 115 -5.49 -2.03 -5.57
CA LEU A 115 -4.91 -2.35 -4.27
C LEU A 115 -4.01 -1.25 -3.71
N PHE A 116 -3.46 -0.36 -4.54
CA PHE A 116 -2.74 0.84 -4.08
C PHE A 116 -3.65 1.86 -3.40
N GLU A 117 -4.90 1.96 -3.84
CA GLU A 117 -5.85 2.97 -3.39
C GLU A 117 -6.60 2.55 -2.12
N ILE A 118 -6.42 1.30 -1.70
CA ILE A 118 -7.05 0.72 -0.51
C ILE A 118 -6.25 1.06 0.75
N GLN A 119 -6.98 1.30 1.84
CA GLN A 119 -6.42 1.43 3.18
C GLN A 119 -6.25 0.04 3.79
N TRP A 120 -5.00 -0.37 3.99
CA TRP A 120 -4.70 -1.68 4.54
C TRP A 120 -4.66 -1.64 6.06
N LYS A 121 -5.17 -2.71 6.68
CA LYS A 121 -4.98 -2.97 8.12
C LYS A 121 -3.61 -3.56 8.43
N GLU A 122 -2.97 -4.14 7.41
CA GLU A 122 -1.65 -4.74 7.49
C GLU A 122 -0.56 -3.67 7.44
N ASP A 123 0.62 -4.01 7.94
CA ASP A 123 1.79 -3.11 7.91
C ASP A 123 2.13 -2.66 6.49
N LYS A 124 2.42 -1.37 6.35
CA LYS A 124 2.69 -0.72 5.07
C LYS A 124 3.85 -1.37 4.30
N GLU A 125 4.91 -1.79 4.99
CA GLU A 125 6.06 -2.41 4.34
C GLU A 125 5.72 -3.84 3.86
N ILE A 126 4.87 -4.55 4.59
CA ILE A 126 4.34 -5.86 4.15
C ILE A 126 3.52 -5.66 2.87
N VAL A 127 2.55 -4.75 2.88
CA VAL A 127 1.69 -4.48 1.70
C VAL A 127 2.55 -4.07 0.51
N LYS A 128 3.49 -3.14 0.70
CA LYS A 128 4.41 -2.69 -0.34
C LYS A 128 5.23 -3.84 -0.91
N LYS A 129 5.78 -4.71 -0.05
CA LYS A 129 6.55 -5.88 -0.47
C LYS A 129 5.70 -6.84 -1.30
N GLU A 130 4.50 -7.18 -0.85
CA GLU A 130 3.64 -8.14 -1.56
C GLU A 130 3.12 -7.56 -2.90
N LEU A 131 2.79 -6.27 -2.97
CA LEU A 131 2.48 -5.58 -4.24
C LEU A 131 3.67 -5.63 -5.22
N LYS A 132 4.90 -5.38 -4.73
CA LYS A 132 6.12 -5.50 -5.56
C LYS A 132 6.32 -6.91 -6.11
N ILE A 133 6.06 -7.93 -5.29
CA ILE A 133 6.15 -9.33 -5.71
C ILE A 133 5.12 -9.64 -6.81
N MET A 134 3.88 -9.13 -6.68
CA MET A 134 2.87 -9.29 -7.73
C MET A 134 3.28 -8.65 -9.06
N LEU A 135 3.74 -7.39 -9.04
CA LEU A 135 4.20 -6.70 -10.25
C LEU A 135 5.40 -7.40 -10.89
N SER A 136 6.35 -7.88 -10.07
CA SER A 136 7.49 -8.66 -10.55
C SER A 136 7.04 -9.97 -11.21
N SER A 137 6.04 -10.63 -10.64
CA SER A 137 5.46 -11.86 -11.19
C SER A 137 4.81 -11.63 -12.56
N LEU A 138 4.24 -10.44 -12.81
CA LEU A 138 3.72 -10.09 -14.13
C LEU A 138 4.83 -9.97 -15.17
N ILE A 139 5.93 -9.29 -14.83
CA ILE A 139 7.09 -9.14 -15.73
C ILE A 139 7.66 -10.51 -16.11
N CYS A 140 7.79 -11.42 -15.14
CA CYS A 140 8.34 -12.76 -15.40
C CYS A 140 7.54 -13.59 -16.40
N VAL A 141 6.26 -13.30 -16.62
CA VAL A 141 5.38 -14.06 -17.51
C VAL A 141 5.29 -13.41 -18.90
N LEU A 142 5.67 -12.13 -19.03
CA LEU A 142 5.72 -11.42 -20.30
C LEU A 142 7.07 -11.67 -21.00
N SER A 143 7.02 -12.09 -22.26
CA SER A 143 8.21 -12.08 -23.13
C SER A 143 8.47 -10.67 -23.71
N ALA A 144 9.69 -10.16 -23.60
CA ALA A 144 10.04 -8.84 -24.13
C ALA A 144 9.96 -8.74 -25.66
N ASP A 145 9.83 -9.86 -26.37
CA ASP A 145 9.91 -9.93 -27.83
C ASP A 145 8.63 -9.50 -28.56
N LEU A 146 7.52 -9.26 -27.85
CA LEU A 146 6.24 -8.87 -28.44
C LEU A 146 5.92 -7.38 -28.18
N PRO A 147 5.54 -6.60 -29.21
CA PRO A 147 5.31 -5.16 -29.07
C PRO A 147 4.16 -4.84 -28.11
N ASP A 148 3.10 -5.65 -28.08
CA ASP A 148 1.99 -5.47 -27.13
C ASP A 148 2.43 -5.66 -25.67
N TYR A 149 3.43 -6.51 -25.44
CA TYR A 149 3.95 -6.78 -24.10
C TYR A 149 4.83 -5.62 -23.64
N SER A 150 5.55 -4.95 -24.54
CA SER A 150 6.38 -3.78 -24.22
C SER A 150 5.57 -2.64 -23.57
N ARG A 151 4.35 -2.37 -24.07
CA ARG A 151 3.45 -1.35 -23.51
C ARG A 151 3.04 -1.68 -22.08
N ILE A 152 2.72 -2.94 -21.83
CA ILE A 152 2.28 -3.40 -20.51
C ILE A 152 3.45 -3.45 -19.55
N ILE A 153 4.63 -3.92 -19.98
CA ILE A 153 5.86 -3.88 -19.19
C ILE A 153 6.14 -2.44 -18.74
N LYS A 154 6.03 -1.46 -19.66
CA LYS A 154 6.17 -0.05 -19.30
C LYS A 154 5.17 0.38 -18.22
N SER A 155 3.89 0.01 -18.35
CA SER A 155 2.89 0.34 -17.34
C SER A 155 3.15 -0.35 -15.99
N ILE A 156 3.68 -1.58 -16.00
CA ILE A 156 4.07 -2.29 -14.78
C ILE A 156 5.24 -1.56 -14.10
N LEU A 157 6.28 -1.18 -14.86
CA LEU A 157 7.43 -0.44 -14.32
C LEU A 157 7.02 0.92 -13.75
N GLU A 158 6.18 1.68 -14.45
CA GLU A 158 5.63 2.94 -13.93
C GLU A 158 4.84 2.73 -12.63
N THR A 159 4.09 1.63 -12.54
CA THR A 159 3.33 1.25 -11.33
C THR A 159 4.29 0.85 -10.21
N MET A 160 5.40 0.17 -10.51
CA MET A 160 6.46 -0.14 -9.54
C MET A 160 7.16 1.11 -9.02
N ASP A 161 7.50 2.07 -9.89
CA ASP A 161 8.11 3.34 -9.50
C ASP A 161 7.17 4.16 -8.59
N ASN A 162 5.86 4.09 -8.84
CA ASN A 162 4.87 4.70 -7.97
C ASN A 162 4.80 4.05 -6.58
N LEU A 163 5.16 2.76 -6.41
CA LEU A 163 5.30 2.13 -5.08
C LEU A 163 6.44 2.74 -4.26
N ASP A 164 7.43 3.35 -4.91
CA ASP A 164 8.60 3.90 -4.23
C ASP A 164 8.46 5.37 -3.83
N LYS A 165 7.39 6.03 -4.29
CA LYS A 165 6.97 7.33 -3.77
C LYS A 165 6.39 7.19 -2.35
N PRO A 166 6.33 8.27 -1.55
CA PRO A 166 5.71 8.21 -0.23
C PRO A 166 4.21 7.89 -0.36
N TRP A 167 3.76 6.73 0.14
CA TRP A 167 2.33 6.38 0.09
C TRP A 167 1.54 7.15 1.14
N ALA A 168 0.42 7.71 0.71
CA ALA A 168 -0.66 8.22 1.56
C ALA A 168 -1.65 7.09 1.91
N ILE A 169 -1.20 6.02 2.57
CA ILE A 169 -2.16 5.17 3.30
C ILE A 169 -2.42 5.87 4.62
N ILE A 170 -3.67 6.27 4.82
CA ILE A 170 -4.17 6.75 6.12
C ILE A 170 -4.21 5.52 7.02
N GLU A 171 -3.22 5.40 7.92
CA GLU A 171 -3.25 4.41 8.99
C GLU A 171 -4.50 4.63 9.84
N THR A 172 -5.46 3.70 9.76
CA THR A 172 -6.45 3.55 10.82
C THR A 172 -5.82 2.74 11.93
N LEU A 173 -5.04 3.42 12.79
CA LEU A 173 -4.79 2.91 14.13
C LEU A 173 -6.14 2.80 14.84
N GLN A 174 -6.69 1.58 14.92
CA GLN A 174 -7.77 1.33 15.86
C GLN A 174 -7.25 1.56 17.29
N PRO A 175 -8.03 2.24 18.15
CA PRO A 175 -7.63 2.51 19.52
C PRO A 175 -7.65 1.20 20.29
N THR A 176 -6.48 0.60 20.50
CA THR A 176 -6.35 -0.51 21.43
C THR A 176 -6.38 0.06 22.83
N GLN A 177 -7.51 -0.17 23.49
CA GLN A 177 -7.81 -0.10 24.92
C GLN A 177 -6.66 0.37 25.84
N SER A 178 -6.89 1.55 26.44
CA SER A 178 -6.62 1.86 27.84
C SER A 178 -5.33 1.28 28.43
N SER A 179 -4.22 1.98 28.20
CA SER A 179 -3.25 2.18 29.26
C SER A 179 -3.28 3.64 29.64
N THR A 180 -3.96 3.90 30.75
CA THR A 180 -3.91 5.16 31.49
C THR A 180 -2.46 5.39 31.92
N PHE A 181 -1.64 5.95 31.03
CA PHE A 181 -0.45 6.66 31.45
C PHE A 181 -0.88 8.10 31.66
N SER A 182 -1.05 8.43 32.93
CA SER A 182 -1.27 9.77 33.43
C SER A 182 -0.35 10.74 32.70
N ILE A 183 -0.96 11.72 32.02
CA ILE A 183 -0.26 12.91 31.54
C ILE A 183 0.04 13.73 32.81
N GLU A 184 1.16 13.41 33.46
CA GLU A 184 1.82 14.36 34.33
C GLU A 184 2.72 15.25 33.47
N MET A 185 2.24 16.48 33.32
CA MET A 185 3.01 17.71 33.19
C MET A 185 4.45 17.61 32.64
N ALA A 186 4.58 17.88 31.35
CA ALA A 186 5.72 18.64 30.83
C ALA A 186 5.20 19.59 29.74
N ALA A 187 4.60 20.69 30.19
CA ALA A 187 4.55 21.91 29.39
C ALA A 187 5.98 22.42 29.17
N GLU A 188 6.15 23.18 28.08
CA GLU A 188 7.39 23.83 27.58
C GLU A 188 8.20 22.99 26.57
N GLY A 189 7.80 23.04 25.29
CA GLY A 189 8.70 22.63 24.20
C GLY A 189 8.08 22.28 22.84
N SER A 190 6.74 22.25 22.72
CA SER A 190 6.05 21.77 21.50
C SER A 190 5.57 22.86 20.55
N SER A 191 6.05 24.10 20.68
CA SER A 191 5.72 25.18 19.74
C SER A 191 6.86 25.36 18.75
N TRP A 192 6.62 24.97 17.49
CA TRP A 192 7.50 25.26 16.35
C TRP A 192 7.76 26.76 16.12
N GLN A 193 7.09 27.63 16.88
CA GLN A 193 7.27 29.08 16.81
C GLN A 193 8.48 29.55 17.63
N ASN A 194 9.04 28.71 18.50
CA ASN A 194 10.20 29.02 19.36
C ASN A 194 11.36 28.05 19.12
N VAL A 195 11.79 27.92 17.86
CA VAL A 195 12.79 26.92 17.45
C VAL A 195 14.20 27.37 17.83
N ASN A 196 14.97 26.44 18.42
CA ASN A 196 16.41 26.58 18.64
C ASN A 196 17.17 25.32 18.16
N ILE A 197 18.50 25.37 18.15
CA ILE A 197 19.36 24.28 17.63
C ILE A 197 19.12 22.97 18.38
N SER A 198 18.86 23.03 19.69
CA SER A 198 18.58 21.84 20.52
C SER A 198 17.25 21.18 20.16
N TRP A 199 16.25 21.96 19.72
CA TRP A 199 14.98 21.44 19.23
C TRP A 199 15.13 20.77 17.85
N LEU A 200 15.86 21.41 16.94
CA LEU A 200 16.14 20.87 15.59
C LEU A 200 16.97 19.58 15.60
N ALA A 201 17.93 19.47 16.53
CA ALA A 201 18.80 18.30 16.65
C ALA A 201 18.10 17.08 17.25
N ASN A 202 16.88 17.23 17.78
CA ASN A 202 16.16 16.15 18.44
C ASN A 202 15.04 15.60 17.53
N VAL A 203 15.28 14.40 16.99
CA VAL A 203 14.37 13.68 16.08
C VAL A 203 12.99 13.40 16.70
N LYS A 204 12.87 13.39 18.04
CA LYS A 204 11.57 13.25 18.72
C LYS A 204 10.72 14.52 18.64
N TYR A 205 11.35 15.69 18.56
CA TYR A 205 10.65 16.98 18.60
C TYR A 205 10.57 17.64 17.22
N PHE A 206 11.62 17.51 16.41
CA PHE A 206 11.65 18.01 15.06
C PHE A 206 11.27 16.91 14.07
N GLN A 207 10.05 16.99 13.55
CA GLN A 207 9.54 16.12 12.51
C GLN A 207 9.27 16.96 11.25
N PRO A 208 10.20 16.98 10.27
CA PRO A 208 10.08 17.83 9.08
C PRO A 208 8.77 17.62 8.31
N ALA A 209 8.25 16.39 8.31
CA ALA A 209 7.02 16.02 7.64
C ALA A 209 5.76 16.62 8.29
N LEU A 210 5.84 17.06 9.55
CA LEU A 210 4.72 17.68 10.28
C LEU A 210 4.76 19.21 10.27
N LEU A 211 5.76 19.82 9.62
CA LEU A 211 5.81 21.26 9.50
C LEU A 211 4.65 21.77 8.62
N PRO A 212 3.89 22.77 9.07
CA PRO A 212 2.78 23.28 8.29
C PRO A 212 3.27 23.91 7.00
N VAL A 213 2.82 23.35 5.87
CA VAL A 213 3.01 23.90 4.52
C VAL A 213 2.33 25.27 4.46
N MET A 214 2.94 26.22 3.72
CA MET A 214 2.49 27.61 3.62
C MET A 214 0.96 27.75 3.54
N ASN A 215 0.36 28.17 4.65
CA ASN A 215 -1.08 28.40 4.77
C ASN A 215 -1.30 29.74 5.46
N VAL A 216 -1.50 30.78 4.65
CA VAL A 216 -1.73 32.17 5.09
C VAL A 216 -3.22 32.49 5.06
N PRO A 217 -3.72 33.47 5.83
CA PRO A 217 -5.14 33.67 5.98
C PRO A 217 -5.72 34.17 4.67
N SER A 218 -6.86 33.58 4.28
CA SER A 218 -7.63 33.97 3.10
C SER A 218 -9.09 34.16 3.50
N ASP A 219 -9.92 34.72 2.62
CA ASP A 219 -11.36 34.92 2.88
C ASP A 219 -12.11 33.62 3.25
N LYS A 220 -11.49 32.44 3.05
CA LYS A 220 -12.06 31.12 3.32
C LYS A 220 -11.28 30.29 4.35
N SER A 221 -10.16 30.78 4.89
CA SER A 221 -9.35 30.03 5.86
C SER A 221 -8.63 30.94 6.85
N SER A 222 -8.73 30.61 8.15
CA SER A 222 -7.86 31.15 9.19
C SER A 222 -6.49 30.49 9.10
N GLY A 223 -5.66 30.97 8.17
CA GLY A 223 -4.31 30.44 7.92
C GLY A 223 -3.47 30.28 9.19
N ILE A 224 -2.52 29.35 9.14
CA ILE A 224 -1.63 28.97 10.27
C ILE A 224 -0.58 30.06 10.52
N TYR A 225 -0.13 30.71 9.44
CA TYR A 225 0.73 31.89 9.51
C TYR A 225 -0.13 33.13 9.33
N THR A 226 0.20 34.23 9.97
CA THR A 226 -0.49 35.52 9.83
C THR A 226 -0.20 36.19 8.49
N SER A 227 0.96 35.90 7.87
CA SER A 227 1.32 36.40 6.54
C SER A 227 2.34 35.52 5.82
N ALA A 228 2.47 35.72 4.50
CA ALA A 228 3.51 35.05 3.71
C ALA A 228 4.92 35.42 4.19
N LYS A 229 5.10 36.64 4.70
CA LYS A 229 6.37 37.12 5.25
C LYS A 229 6.77 36.33 6.50
N GLU A 230 5.83 36.13 7.43
CA GLU A 230 6.06 35.33 8.64
C GLU A 230 6.41 33.87 8.33
N TYR A 231 5.75 33.28 7.32
CA TYR A 231 6.09 31.94 6.83
C TYR A 231 7.55 31.87 6.38
N PHE A 232 7.99 32.80 5.52
CA PHE A 232 9.37 32.80 5.03
C PHE A 232 10.38 33.09 6.14
N GLU A 233 10.10 33.99 7.08
CA GLU A 233 10.98 34.26 8.22
C GLU A 233 11.16 33.01 9.10
N THR A 234 10.09 32.27 9.38
CA THR A 234 10.12 31.03 10.16
C THR A 234 10.88 29.92 9.43
N VAL A 235 10.57 29.72 8.14
CA VAL A 235 11.21 28.66 7.33
C VAL A 235 12.69 28.95 7.12
N ILE A 236 13.08 30.20 6.83
CA ILE A 236 14.51 30.54 6.63
C ILE A 236 15.33 30.24 7.91
N GLN A 237 14.80 30.53 9.11
CA GLN A 237 15.48 30.19 10.35
C GLN A 237 15.64 28.67 10.55
N LEU A 238 14.62 27.88 10.20
CA LEU A 238 14.69 26.42 10.21
C LEU A 238 15.77 25.89 9.25
N TRP A 239 15.82 26.42 8.03
CA TRP A 239 16.79 26.02 7.02
C TRP A 239 18.22 26.40 7.41
N ILE A 240 18.43 27.57 8.00
CA ILE A 240 19.72 27.98 8.55
C ILE A 240 20.14 27.01 9.66
N GLY A 241 19.25 26.69 10.60
CA GLY A 241 19.52 25.74 11.67
C GLY A 241 19.89 24.34 11.17
N LEU A 242 19.20 23.83 10.15
CA LEU A 242 19.51 22.54 9.51
C LEU A 242 20.89 22.56 8.83
N THR A 243 21.18 23.63 8.10
CA THR A 243 22.48 23.79 7.42
C THR A 243 23.64 23.86 8.43
N PHE A 244 23.42 24.46 9.60
CA PHE A 244 24.41 24.48 10.69
C PHE A 244 24.57 23.12 11.38
N ILE A 245 23.51 22.31 11.54
CA ILE A 245 23.63 20.95 12.08
C ILE A 245 24.43 20.06 11.14
N ASP A 246 24.11 20.09 9.84
CA ASP A 246 24.84 19.34 8.82
C ASP A 246 26.28 19.85 8.67
N GLY A 247 26.50 21.16 8.80
CA GLY A 247 27.83 21.76 8.84
C GLY A 247 28.62 21.33 10.09
N ASN A 248 28.02 21.37 11.27
CA ASN A 248 28.67 21.00 12.53
C ASN A 248 29.00 19.49 12.60
N ALA A 249 28.13 18.63 12.05
CA ALA A 249 28.39 17.20 11.94
C ALA A 249 29.56 16.87 11.00
N ASN A 250 29.87 17.75 10.03
CA ASN A 250 31.01 17.63 9.13
C ASN A 250 32.29 18.33 9.65
N LEU A 251 32.15 19.29 10.56
CA LEU A 251 33.28 19.98 11.20
C LEU A 251 33.77 19.26 12.47
N ASN A 252 32.95 18.38 13.06
CA ASN A 252 33.39 17.53 14.16
C ASN A 252 34.42 16.52 13.66
N PRO A 253 35.65 16.49 14.20
CA PRO A 253 36.68 15.56 13.77
C PRO A 253 36.22 14.13 14.06
N LYS A 254 35.97 13.36 13.00
CA LYS A 254 35.64 11.94 13.11
C LYS A 254 36.92 11.16 13.39
N CYS A 255 36.98 10.53 14.56
CA CYS A 255 38.09 9.65 14.90
C CYS A 255 37.98 8.37 14.07
N HIS A 256 38.80 8.27 13.02
CA HIS A 256 38.81 7.11 12.11
C HIS A 256 39.69 5.95 12.63
N HIS A 257 40.15 6.01 13.87
CA HIS A 257 41.00 4.97 14.44
C HIS A 257 40.16 3.78 14.87
N LYS A 258 40.47 2.60 14.33
CA LYS A 258 39.81 1.33 14.69
C LYS A 258 40.66 0.59 15.70
N PHE A 259 40.14 0.40 16.92
CA PHE A 259 40.77 -0.49 17.90
C PHE A 259 39.89 -1.72 18.12
N LYS A 260 40.46 -2.91 17.91
CA LYS A 260 39.76 -4.20 18.01
C LYS A 260 38.43 -4.24 17.23
N GLY A 261 38.42 -3.65 16.03
CA GLY A 261 37.27 -3.69 15.14
C GLY A 261 36.13 -2.71 15.46
N LYS A 262 36.29 -1.83 16.47
CA LYS A 262 35.34 -0.75 16.75
C LYS A 262 35.98 0.62 16.50
N GLU A 263 35.22 1.52 15.90
CA GLU A 263 35.62 2.92 15.73
C GLU A 263 35.52 3.65 17.07
N CYS A 264 36.44 4.58 17.34
CA CYS A 264 36.39 5.43 18.53
C CYS A 264 35.08 6.24 18.55
N GLY A 265 34.27 6.05 19.58
CA GLY A 265 32.97 6.71 19.76
C GLY A 265 31.75 5.79 19.68
N GLN A 266 31.96 4.47 19.49
CA GLN A 266 30.97 3.41 19.70
C GLN A 266 31.18 2.63 20.99
#